data_AF-A0A3P6BEW3-F1
#
_entry.id   AF-A0A3P6BEW3-F1
#
_cell.length_a   1.000
_cell.length_b   1.000
_cell.length_c   1.000
_cell.angle_alpha   90.00
_cell.angle_beta   90.00
_cell.angle_gamma   90.00
#
_symmetry.space_group_name_H-M   'P 1'
#
loop_
_entity.id
_entity.type
_entity.pdbx_description
1 polymer ?
#
loop_
_entity_poly.entity_id
_entity_poly.type
_entity_poly.pdbx_seq_one_letter_code
_entity_poly.pdbx_strand_id
1 'polypeptide(L)'
;MSATLRRIILLSSVKRAWNLPPPCLSSAVSRLPISFSSISSPPQSNPSPSRIRTRTPLETQFETWVQNLKPGFTHPDVVAALRAQSDPDLAYDIFRWTAQQRGYKHNHEAYHSMMKQAIAGKRNKFAETLIDEVVAGACEMSVPLFNTIIRFCCGRKFLFNRAFDVYNKMLRSDNDSRPDLETYTLLLSSLLKRFNKLNVCYVYLHAVRSLTKQMKSSGVIPDTYVLNMIIKAYAKCLEVDEALRVFREMPLYGSEPNAYTYGYLTKGLCEKGRVEQGLGFYKEMRSKGMVPSGSCYMVLICSLAMERRLDEAVEVVFDMLANSLSPDMLTYNTVLAELCREGRGNEALELLEEWKKRDPVMGERNYRTLMDEVYFMNKG
;
A
#
# COMPACT_ATOMS: atom_id res chain seq x y z
N MET A 1 -44.40 5.15 1.54
CA MET A 1 -43.36 6.18 1.33
C MET A 1 -43.66 7.53 1.99
N SER A 2 -42.90 7.89 3.02
CA SER A 2 -42.77 9.25 3.56
C SER A 2 -42.40 10.27 2.46
N ALA A 3 -42.91 11.51 2.57
CA ALA A 3 -42.63 12.59 1.62
C ALA A 3 -41.12 12.88 1.48
N THR A 4 -40.36 12.67 2.56
CA THR A 4 -38.90 12.84 2.59
C THR A 4 -38.19 11.84 1.67
N LEU A 5 -38.52 10.55 1.75
CA LEU A 5 -37.93 9.51 0.90
C LEU A 5 -38.29 9.69 -0.58
N ARG A 6 -39.53 10.08 -0.90
CA ARG A 6 -39.92 10.42 -2.27
C ARG A 6 -39.03 11.52 -2.83
N ARG A 7 -38.78 12.56 -2.03
CA ARG A 7 -37.91 13.68 -2.40
C ARG A 7 -36.46 13.23 -2.60
N ILE A 8 -35.93 12.36 -1.74
CA ILE A 8 -34.55 11.80 -1.86
C ILE A 8 -34.39 11.00 -3.15
N ILE A 9 -35.36 10.13 -3.46
CA ILE A 9 -35.37 9.30 -4.69
C ILE A 9 -35.43 10.20 -5.94
N LEU A 10 -36.24 11.25 -5.91
CA LEU A 10 -36.36 12.21 -7.01
C LEU A 10 -35.06 13.02 -7.21
N LEU A 11 -34.50 13.59 -6.14
CA LEU A 11 -33.27 14.39 -6.21
C LEU A 11 -32.06 13.58 -6.69
N SER A 12 -31.97 12.32 -6.30
CA SER A 12 -30.90 11.42 -6.77
C SER A 12 -31.06 11.03 -8.24
N SER A 13 -32.29 10.89 -8.75
CA SER A 13 -32.54 10.69 -10.19
C SER A 13 -32.08 11.88 -11.04
N VAL A 14 -32.27 13.12 -10.54
CA VAL A 14 -31.84 14.34 -11.25
C VAL A 14 -30.32 14.44 -11.33
N LYS A 15 -29.58 14.08 -10.28
CA LYS A 15 -28.10 14.10 -10.28
C LYS A 15 -27.47 13.14 -11.29
N ARG A 16 -28.11 12.00 -11.57
CA ARG A 16 -27.59 10.99 -12.51
C ARG A 16 -27.61 11.47 -13.97
N ALA A 17 -28.47 12.43 -14.32
CA ALA A 17 -28.56 12.97 -15.69
C ALA A 17 -27.33 13.80 -16.13
N TRP A 18 -26.44 14.18 -15.20
CA TRP A 18 -25.32 15.09 -15.48
C TRP A 18 -23.93 14.43 -15.52
N ASN A 19 -23.82 13.11 -15.29
CA ASN A 19 -22.53 12.42 -15.31
C ASN A 19 -22.36 11.61 -16.61
N LEU A 20 -21.53 12.10 -17.53
CA LEU A 20 -21.09 11.40 -18.73
C LEU A 20 -19.92 10.44 -18.41
N PRO A 21 -19.89 9.21 -18.97
CA PRO A 21 -18.77 8.28 -18.77
C PRO A 21 -17.60 8.58 -19.74
N PRO A 22 -16.35 8.27 -19.37
CA PRO A 22 -15.19 8.34 -20.27
C PRO A 22 -15.11 7.12 -21.20
N PRO A 23 -14.41 7.23 -22.36
CA PRO A 23 -14.43 6.20 -23.39
C PRO A 23 -13.45 5.04 -23.10
N CYS A 24 -13.92 3.80 -23.31
CA CYS A 24 -13.12 2.58 -23.24
C CYS A 24 -12.35 2.32 -24.54
N LEU A 25 -11.03 2.11 -24.45
CA LEU A 25 -10.18 1.63 -25.55
C LEU A 25 -10.13 0.10 -25.54
N SER A 26 -10.51 -0.54 -26.65
CA SER A 26 -10.32 -1.97 -26.89
C SER A 26 -8.99 -2.19 -27.64
N SER A 27 -8.23 -3.22 -27.24
CA SER A 27 -7.07 -3.70 -28.00
C SER A 27 -7.29 -5.14 -28.40
N ALA A 28 -7.44 -5.35 -29.70
CA ALA A 28 -7.54 -6.65 -30.35
C ALA A 28 -6.17 -7.37 -30.34
N VAL A 29 -6.19 -8.66 -30.04
CA VAL A 29 -5.05 -9.59 -30.14
C VAL A 29 -5.17 -10.34 -31.46
N SER A 30 -4.19 -10.23 -32.33
CA SER A 30 -4.03 -11.09 -33.51
C SER A 30 -2.75 -11.91 -33.41
N ARG A 31 -2.92 -13.24 -33.47
CA ARG A 31 -1.87 -14.24 -33.69
C ARG A 31 -1.64 -14.39 -35.19
N LEU A 32 -0.45 -14.81 -35.61
CA LEU A 32 -0.16 -15.57 -36.85
C LEU A 32 1.31 -16.08 -36.81
N PRO A 33 1.77 -17.00 -37.69
CA PRO A 33 2.27 -18.32 -37.29
C PRO A 33 3.76 -18.59 -37.57
N ILE A 34 4.23 -19.72 -37.05
CA ILE A 34 5.58 -20.28 -37.23
C ILE A 34 5.61 -21.17 -38.47
N SER A 35 6.58 -20.96 -39.36
CA SER A 35 6.90 -21.84 -40.50
C SER A 35 8.21 -22.60 -40.26
N PHE A 36 8.18 -23.90 -40.57
CA PHE A 36 9.30 -24.84 -40.57
C PHE A 36 10.23 -24.64 -41.78
N SER A 37 11.51 -24.93 -41.60
CA SER A 37 12.37 -25.48 -42.66
C SER A 37 13.52 -26.31 -42.06
N SER A 38 14.12 -27.14 -42.91
CA SER A 38 14.52 -28.52 -42.65
C SER A 38 16.03 -28.80 -42.78
N ILE A 39 16.51 -29.76 -41.98
CA ILE A 39 17.45 -30.88 -42.27
C ILE A 39 18.83 -30.59 -42.90
N SER A 40 19.90 -31.01 -42.20
CA SER A 40 20.99 -31.84 -42.77
C SER A 40 21.76 -32.62 -41.68
N SER A 41 22.27 -33.79 -42.08
CA SER A 41 22.64 -34.98 -41.29
C SER A 41 24.13 -35.02 -40.85
N PRO A 42 24.58 -36.01 -40.04
CA PRO A 42 25.81 -35.95 -39.23
C PRO A 42 27.02 -36.63 -39.88
N PRO A 43 28.22 -36.51 -39.26
CA PRO A 43 29.05 -37.70 -39.15
C PRO A 43 29.72 -37.91 -37.78
N GLN A 44 29.59 -39.16 -37.33
CA GLN A 44 30.60 -40.09 -36.79
C GLN A 44 31.58 -39.70 -35.66
N SER A 45 31.70 -40.69 -34.76
CA SER A 45 32.39 -40.73 -33.47
C SER A 45 33.83 -41.26 -33.52
N ASN A 46 34.69 -40.68 -32.65
CA ASN A 46 35.80 -41.25 -31.84
C ASN A 46 37.12 -40.47 -31.98
N PRO A 47 38.07 -40.56 -31.02
CA PRO A 47 37.96 -40.52 -29.55
C PRO A 47 38.78 -39.35 -28.94
N SER A 48 38.56 -39.06 -27.67
CA SER A 48 39.14 -37.95 -26.87
C SER A 48 40.68 -37.85 -26.87
N PRO A 49 41.22 -36.62 -26.71
CA PRO A 49 42.20 -36.40 -25.64
C PRO A 49 42.01 -35.07 -24.87
N SER A 50 42.32 -35.14 -23.57
CA SER A 50 42.47 -34.03 -22.60
C SER A 50 41.24 -33.15 -22.31
N ARG A 51 40.61 -33.39 -21.15
CA ARG A 51 39.71 -32.42 -20.51
C ARG A 51 40.50 -31.16 -20.13
N ILE A 52 40.63 -30.22 -21.07
CA ILE A 52 40.77 -28.80 -20.71
C ILE A 52 39.43 -28.43 -20.10
N ARG A 53 39.41 -28.12 -18.81
CA ARG A 53 38.21 -27.66 -18.11
C ARG A 53 37.73 -26.39 -18.83
N THR A 54 36.70 -26.51 -19.67
CA THR A 54 36.09 -25.38 -20.35
C THR A 54 35.55 -24.45 -19.27
N ARG A 55 36.17 -23.28 -19.17
CA ARG A 55 35.77 -22.23 -18.22
C ARG A 55 34.33 -21.88 -18.47
N THR A 56 33.58 -21.67 -17.39
CA THR A 56 32.21 -21.19 -17.54
C THR A 56 32.24 -19.75 -18.10
N PRO A 57 31.22 -19.31 -18.85
CA PRO A 57 31.15 -17.94 -19.35
C PRO A 57 31.32 -16.87 -18.25
N LEU A 58 30.86 -17.16 -17.03
CA LEU A 58 30.98 -16.29 -15.86
C LEU A 58 32.42 -16.19 -15.35
N GLU A 59 33.18 -17.29 -15.35
CA GLU A 59 34.61 -17.29 -14.99
C GLU A 59 35.42 -16.42 -15.96
N THR A 60 35.14 -16.50 -17.26
CA THR A 60 35.81 -15.68 -18.29
C THR A 60 35.49 -14.19 -18.14
N GLN A 61 34.22 -13.86 -17.83
CA GLN A 61 33.81 -12.48 -17.56
C GLN A 61 34.44 -11.92 -16.29
N PHE A 62 34.52 -12.73 -15.22
CA PHE A 62 35.21 -12.36 -13.98
C PHE A 62 36.69 -12.04 -14.23
N GLU A 63 37.40 -12.89 -14.97
CA GLU A 63 38.81 -12.66 -15.29
C GLU A 63 39.03 -11.39 -16.11
N THR A 64 38.10 -11.07 -17.02
CA THR A 64 38.14 -9.83 -17.81
C THR A 64 38.03 -8.61 -16.90
N TRP A 65 37.12 -8.64 -15.92
CA TRP A 65 37.02 -7.57 -14.92
C TRP A 65 38.25 -7.46 -14.03
N VAL A 66 38.82 -8.58 -13.59
CA VAL A 66 40.05 -8.60 -12.81
C VAL A 66 41.23 -8.01 -13.59
N GLN A 67 41.29 -8.23 -14.90
CA GLN A 67 42.30 -7.62 -15.76
C GLN A 67 42.07 -6.11 -15.91
N ASN A 68 40.82 -5.67 -16.10
CA ASN A 68 40.47 -4.25 -16.23
C ASN A 68 40.71 -3.44 -14.94
N LEU A 69 40.61 -4.09 -13.78
CA LEU A 69 40.83 -3.45 -12.47
C LEU A 69 42.30 -3.44 -12.05
N LYS A 70 43.21 -4.11 -12.77
CA LYS A 70 44.67 -4.05 -12.52
C LYS A 70 45.29 -2.93 -13.36
N PRO A 71 46.29 -2.18 -12.86
CA PRO A 71 47.14 -2.44 -11.70
C PRO A 71 46.65 -1.86 -10.35
N GLY A 72 45.53 -1.16 -10.34
CA GLY A 72 44.91 -0.60 -9.14
C GLY A 72 43.54 -0.01 -9.49
N PHE A 73 42.66 0.09 -8.48
CA PHE A 73 41.29 0.57 -8.65
C PHE A 73 40.86 1.45 -7.48
N THR A 74 39.91 2.33 -7.74
CA THR A 74 39.28 3.23 -6.76
C THR A 74 37.86 2.77 -6.44
N HIS A 75 37.21 3.37 -5.42
CA HIS A 75 35.81 3.06 -5.11
C HIS A 75 34.86 3.25 -6.31
N PRO A 76 34.95 4.35 -7.09
CA PRO A 76 34.16 4.52 -8.31
C PRO A 76 34.32 3.38 -9.34
N ASP A 77 35.54 2.88 -9.53
CA ASP A 77 35.81 1.80 -10.49
C ASP A 77 35.12 0.50 -10.08
N VAL A 78 35.18 0.18 -8.78
CA VAL A 78 34.46 -0.98 -8.22
C VAL A 78 32.96 -0.79 -8.32
N VAL A 79 32.44 0.39 -8.01
CA VAL A 79 31.00 0.70 -8.13
C VAL A 79 30.52 0.57 -9.58
N ALA A 80 31.28 1.07 -10.55
CA ALA A 80 30.99 0.94 -11.97
C ALA A 80 30.98 -0.53 -12.40
N ALA A 81 31.98 -1.31 -11.97
CA ALA A 81 32.04 -2.74 -12.21
C ALA A 81 30.79 -3.47 -11.67
N LEU A 82 30.38 -3.19 -10.43
CA LEU A 82 29.20 -3.82 -9.83
C LEU A 82 27.89 -3.45 -10.55
N ARG A 83 27.75 -2.20 -11.00
CA ARG A 83 26.55 -1.72 -11.71
C ARG A 83 26.45 -2.25 -13.13
N ALA A 84 27.59 -2.56 -13.76
CA ALA A 84 27.63 -3.12 -15.11
C ALA A 84 27.18 -4.59 -15.18
N GLN A 85 27.07 -5.28 -14.05
CA GLN A 85 26.72 -6.70 -14.04
C GLN A 85 25.22 -6.93 -14.13
N SER A 86 24.84 -7.86 -15.02
CA SER A 86 23.49 -8.43 -15.10
C SER A 86 23.32 -9.64 -14.19
N ASP A 87 24.41 -10.33 -13.85
CA ASP A 87 24.41 -11.49 -12.95
C ASP A 87 24.83 -11.06 -11.52
N PRO A 88 23.93 -11.23 -10.51
CA PRO A 88 24.22 -10.95 -9.12
C PRO A 88 25.38 -11.78 -8.54
N ASP A 89 25.59 -13.01 -9.02
CA ASP A 89 26.65 -13.88 -8.49
C ASP A 89 28.03 -13.40 -8.99
N LEU A 90 28.13 -12.96 -10.24
CA LEU A 90 29.35 -12.33 -10.77
C LEU A 90 29.66 -11.00 -10.08
N ALA A 91 28.64 -10.17 -9.83
CA ALA A 91 28.80 -8.94 -9.04
C ALA A 91 29.34 -9.26 -7.64
N TYR A 92 28.85 -10.34 -7.02
CA TYR A 92 29.34 -10.78 -5.72
C TYR A 92 30.79 -11.26 -5.75
N ASP A 93 31.20 -12.01 -6.78
CA ASP A 93 32.58 -12.46 -6.92
C ASP A 93 33.54 -11.27 -7.09
N ILE A 94 33.17 -10.25 -7.88
CA ILE A 94 33.91 -9.00 -8.02
C ILE A 94 33.99 -8.26 -6.68
N PHE A 95 32.87 -8.15 -5.95
CA PHE A 95 32.82 -7.53 -4.63
C PHE A 95 33.76 -8.22 -3.64
N ARG A 96 33.69 -9.55 -3.54
CA ARG A 96 34.54 -10.33 -2.64
C ARG A 96 36.01 -10.26 -3.01
N TRP A 97 36.34 -10.31 -4.29
CA TRP A 97 37.73 -10.22 -4.75
C TRP A 97 38.34 -8.85 -4.47
N THR A 98 37.58 -7.77 -4.70
CA THR A 98 38.05 -6.41 -4.40
C THR A 98 38.24 -6.19 -2.90
N ALA A 99 37.38 -6.76 -2.03
CA ALA A 99 37.54 -6.74 -0.57
C ALA A 99 38.84 -7.40 -0.06
N GLN A 100 39.41 -8.34 -0.81
CA GLN A 100 40.65 -9.04 -0.43
C GLN A 100 41.93 -8.27 -0.79
N GLN A 101 41.81 -7.20 -1.59
CA GLN A 101 42.99 -6.46 -2.04
C GLN A 101 43.58 -5.61 -0.92
N ARG A 102 44.92 -5.60 -0.85
CA ARG A 102 45.65 -4.94 0.25
C ARG A 102 45.39 -3.44 0.22
N GLY A 103 44.92 -2.90 1.35
CA GLY A 103 44.67 -1.46 1.51
C GLY A 103 43.31 -0.98 0.99
N TYR A 104 42.45 -1.87 0.49
CA TYR A 104 41.11 -1.52 0.04
C TYR A 104 40.04 -1.94 1.04
N LYS A 105 39.06 -1.06 1.28
CA LYS A 105 37.83 -1.34 2.04
C LYS A 105 36.66 -0.73 1.31
N HIS A 106 35.54 -1.46 1.21
CA HIS A 106 34.34 -0.96 0.55
C HIS A 106 33.73 0.24 1.28
N ASN A 107 33.35 1.27 0.53
CA ASN A 107 32.57 2.40 1.02
C ASN A 107 31.06 2.11 0.93
N HIS A 108 30.21 3.03 1.42
CA HIS A 108 28.75 2.89 1.33
C HIS A 108 28.24 2.72 -0.11
N GLU A 109 28.89 3.33 -1.10
CA GLU A 109 28.43 3.25 -2.49
C GLU A 109 28.57 1.85 -3.07
N ALA A 110 29.68 1.17 -2.75
CA ALA A 110 29.90 -0.22 -3.12
C ALA A 110 28.86 -1.13 -2.44
N TYR A 111 28.64 -0.96 -1.13
CA TYR A 111 27.61 -1.70 -0.39
C TYR A 111 26.20 -1.43 -0.92
N HIS A 112 25.86 -0.18 -1.26
CA HIS A 112 24.56 0.19 -1.82
C HIS A 112 24.35 -0.44 -3.20
N SER A 113 25.37 -0.42 -4.06
CA SER A 113 25.31 -1.04 -5.40
C SER A 113 25.16 -2.56 -5.27
N MET A 114 25.91 -3.20 -4.35
CA MET A 114 25.81 -4.63 -4.11
C MET A 114 24.45 -5.01 -3.50
N MET A 115 23.90 -4.20 -2.60
CA MET A 115 22.57 -4.42 -2.03
C MET A 115 21.49 -4.36 -3.12
N LYS A 116 21.57 -3.40 -4.05
CA LYS A 116 20.67 -3.33 -5.22
C LYS A 116 20.76 -4.58 -6.10
N GLN A 117 21.97 -5.06 -6.38
CA GLN A 117 22.19 -6.29 -7.14
C GLN A 117 21.59 -7.51 -6.43
N ALA A 118 21.81 -7.64 -5.12
CA ALA A 118 21.25 -8.74 -4.33
C ALA A 118 19.70 -8.73 -4.33
N ILE A 119 19.09 -7.55 -4.26
CA ILE A 119 17.63 -7.37 -4.33
C ILE A 119 17.09 -7.75 -5.72
N ALA A 120 17.69 -7.22 -6.79
CA ALA A 120 17.30 -7.52 -8.17
C ALA A 120 17.45 -9.02 -8.48
N GLY A 121 18.53 -9.62 -8.00
CA GLY A 121 18.84 -11.04 -8.11
C GLY A 121 18.03 -11.98 -7.23
N LYS A 122 17.15 -11.45 -6.36
CA LYS A 122 16.42 -12.22 -5.34
C LYS A 122 17.34 -13.06 -4.43
N ARG A 123 18.59 -12.64 -4.23
CA ARG A 123 19.60 -13.32 -3.40
C ARG A 123 19.46 -12.90 -1.93
N ASN A 124 18.41 -13.44 -1.32
CA ASN A 124 17.91 -13.06 0.00
C ASN A 124 18.92 -13.24 1.13
N LYS A 125 19.53 -14.42 1.22
CA LYS A 125 20.52 -14.74 2.27
C LYS A 125 21.74 -13.82 2.18
N PHE A 126 22.17 -13.53 0.96
CA PHE A 126 23.32 -12.67 0.72
C PHE A 126 23.01 -11.21 1.10
N ALA A 127 21.84 -10.70 0.73
CA ALA A 127 21.40 -9.39 1.18
C ALA A 127 21.33 -9.30 2.73
N GLU A 128 20.93 -10.37 3.42
CA GLU A 128 20.95 -10.41 4.89
C GLU A 128 22.39 -10.35 5.45
N THR A 129 23.35 -11.06 4.84
CA THR A 129 24.77 -10.97 5.22
C THR A 129 25.31 -9.55 5.04
N LEU A 130 25.00 -8.89 3.92
CA LEU A 130 25.39 -7.49 3.69
C LEU A 130 24.81 -6.56 4.76
N ILE A 131 23.55 -6.78 5.16
CA ILE A 131 22.94 -6.00 6.23
C ILE A 131 23.69 -6.20 7.55
N ASP A 132 24.05 -7.44 7.89
CA ASP A 132 24.76 -7.75 9.12
C ASP A 132 26.17 -7.12 9.15
N GLU A 133 26.90 -7.14 8.02
CA GLU A 133 28.18 -6.43 7.86
C GLU A 133 28.04 -4.91 8.03
N VAL A 134 27.03 -4.33 7.38
CA VAL A 134 26.76 -2.89 7.43
C VAL A 134 26.37 -2.46 8.85
N VAL A 135 25.50 -3.20 9.53
CA VAL A 135 25.10 -2.92 10.93
C VAL A 135 26.29 -3.06 11.89
N ALA A 136 27.20 -4.01 11.63
CA ALA A 136 28.46 -4.18 12.38
C ALA A 136 29.48 -3.05 12.15
N GLY A 137 29.25 -2.17 11.18
CA GLY A 137 30.11 -1.00 10.92
C GLY A 137 31.18 -1.25 9.86
N ALA A 138 30.93 -2.13 8.89
CA ALA A 138 31.88 -2.41 7.80
C ALA A 138 32.14 -1.20 6.87
N CYS A 139 31.21 -0.23 6.80
CA CYS A 139 31.37 0.99 6.02
C CYS A 139 30.78 2.21 6.75
N GLU A 140 31.22 3.42 6.36
CA GLU A 140 30.54 4.67 6.71
C GLU A 140 29.15 4.64 6.12
N MET A 141 28.11 4.93 6.90
CA MET A 141 26.75 4.85 6.38
C MET A 141 26.35 6.10 5.59
N SER A 142 25.43 5.90 4.65
CA SER A 142 24.75 6.97 3.93
C SER A 142 23.24 6.75 3.97
N VAL A 143 22.47 7.85 3.89
CA VAL A 143 20.99 7.81 3.88
C VAL A 143 20.44 6.87 2.79
N PRO A 144 20.93 6.89 1.53
CA PRO A 144 20.40 6.00 0.49
C PRO A 144 20.65 4.51 0.77
N LEU A 145 21.79 4.16 1.40
CA LEU A 145 22.08 2.79 1.80
C LEU A 145 21.13 2.35 2.91
N PHE A 146 20.95 3.19 3.95
CA PHE A 146 19.99 2.92 5.03
C PHE A 146 18.57 2.74 4.51
N ASN A 147 18.07 3.64 3.66
CA ASN A 147 16.72 3.55 3.10
C ASN A 147 16.55 2.31 2.22
N THR A 148 17.58 1.90 1.48
CA THR A 148 17.56 0.65 0.70
C THR A 148 17.45 -0.58 1.61
N ILE A 149 18.24 -0.63 2.69
CA ILE A 149 18.19 -1.72 3.67
C ILE A 149 16.84 -1.74 4.40
N ILE A 150 16.38 -0.61 4.90
CA ILE A 150 15.08 -0.49 5.61
C ILE A 150 13.96 -0.95 4.69
N ARG A 151 13.92 -0.49 3.44
CA ARG A 151 12.92 -0.94 2.45
C ARG A 151 12.93 -2.45 2.27
N PHE A 152 14.10 -3.05 2.14
CA PHE A 152 14.25 -4.50 2.00
C PHE A 152 13.72 -5.25 3.24
N CYS A 153 14.09 -4.80 4.44
CA CYS A 153 13.64 -5.37 5.69
C CYS A 153 12.12 -5.23 5.89
N CYS A 154 11.56 -4.05 5.59
CA CYS A 154 10.13 -3.76 5.64
C CYS A 154 9.28 -4.63 4.70
N GLY A 155 9.86 -5.06 3.56
CA GLY A 155 9.20 -5.94 2.59
C GLY A 155 9.03 -7.38 3.07
N ARG A 156 9.65 -7.77 4.19
CA ARG A 156 9.70 -9.17 4.64
C ARG A 156 9.16 -9.36 6.05
N LYS A 157 8.45 -10.46 6.25
CA LYS A 157 7.81 -10.73 7.55
C LYS A 157 8.86 -10.87 8.67
N PHE A 158 9.93 -11.62 8.41
CA PHE A 158 10.96 -12.00 9.39
C PHE A 158 12.03 -10.92 9.63
N LEU A 159 12.29 -10.04 8.66
CA LEU A 159 13.32 -9.00 8.78
C LEU A 159 12.79 -7.67 9.31
N PHE A 160 11.50 -7.59 9.64
CA PHE A 160 10.86 -6.35 10.05
C PHE A 160 11.49 -5.73 11.30
N ASN A 161 11.86 -6.55 12.29
CA ASN A 161 12.54 -6.03 13.48
C ASN A 161 13.93 -5.47 13.12
N ARG A 162 14.63 -6.10 12.17
CA ARG A 162 15.91 -5.59 11.66
C ARG A 162 15.78 -4.19 11.02
N ALA A 163 14.62 -3.83 10.48
CA ALA A 163 14.40 -2.46 9.98
C ALA A 163 14.55 -1.42 11.09
N PHE A 164 14.10 -1.74 12.31
CA PHE A 164 14.25 -0.87 13.47
C PHE A 164 15.67 -0.88 14.02
N ASP A 165 16.40 -1.99 13.95
CA ASP A 165 17.82 -2.04 14.34
C ASP A 165 18.66 -1.11 13.45
N VAL A 166 18.41 -1.17 12.14
CA VAL A 166 19.05 -0.31 11.14
C VAL A 166 18.68 1.16 11.36
N TYR A 167 17.39 1.45 11.61
CA TYR A 167 16.93 2.79 11.95
C TYR A 167 17.55 3.33 13.24
N ASN A 168 17.66 2.51 14.30
CA ASN A 168 18.30 2.90 15.55
C ASN A 168 19.81 3.15 15.36
N LYS A 169 20.47 2.41 14.46
CA LYS A 169 21.86 2.67 14.08
C LYS A 169 21.99 4.01 13.34
N MET A 170 21.05 4.33 12.45
CA MET A 170 20.95 5.61 11.74
C MET A 170 20.74 6.79 12.70
N LEU A 171 19.94 6.62 13.75
CA LEU A 171 19.76 7.67 14.78
C LEU A 171 21.02 7.93 15.60
N ARG A 172 21.87 6.92 15.81
CA ARG A 172 23.09 7.00 16.62
C ARG A 172 24.33 7.45 15.84
N SER A 173 24.26 7.51 14.51
CA SER A 173 25.41 7.98 13.72
C SER A 173 25.51 9.49 13.83
N ASP A 174 26.66 9.98 14.32
CA ASP A 174 26.97 11.42 14.43
C ASP A 174 27.18 12.11 13.06
N ASN A 175 27.31 11.32 11.99
CA ASN A 175 27.46 11.82 10.62
C ASN A 175 26.13 12.34 10.05
N ASP A 176 26.19 13.03 8.90
CA ASP A 176 25.07 13.60 8.12
C ASP A 176 24.02 12.57 7.62
N SER A 177 24.04 11.34 8.15
CA SER A 177 23.11 10.25 7.83
C SER A 177 21.88 10.25 8.70
N ARG A 178 21.23 11.41 8.87
CA ARG A 178 20.02 11.53 9.68
C ARG A 178 18.80 10.93 8.95
N PRO A 179 17.85 10.30 9.69
CA PRO A 179 16.61 9.83 9.09
C PRO A 179 15.87 10.95 8.36
N ASP A 180 15.47 10.67 7.12
CA ASP A 180 14.72 11.58 6.27
C ASP A 180 13.25 11.17 6.16
N LEU A 181 12.47 11.95 5.41
CA LEU A 181 11.06 11.67 5.19
C LEU A 181 10.83 10.28 4.58
N GLU A 182 11.71 9.84 3.68
CA GLU A 182 11.64 8.50 3.07
C GLU A 182 11.81 7.40 4.14
N THR A 183 12.76 7.57 5.06
CA THR A 183 12.98 6.65 6.19
C THR A 183 11.69 6.44 6.99
N TYR A 184 11.07 7.54 7.44
CA TYR A 184 9.83 7.50 8.23
C TYR A 184 8.67 6.92 7.43
N THR A 185 8.57 7.25 6.14
CA THR A 185 7.53 6.72 5.25
C THR A 185 7.63 5.20 5.10
N LEU A 186 8.85 4.66 4.92
CA LEU A 186 9.08 3.21 4.83
C LEU A 186 8.68 2.49 6.12
N LEU A 187 9.10 3.01 7.27
CA LEU A 187 8.80 2.42 8.57
C LEU A 187 7.29 2.46 8.87
N LEU A 188 6.65 3.64 8.74
CA LEU A 188 5.22 3.78 8.99
C LEU A 188 4.37 2.93 8.02
N SER A 189 4.78 2.81 6.76
CA SER A 189 4.03 2.02 5.77
C SER A 189 4.13 0.53 6.07
N SER A 190 5.30 0.08 6.51
CA SER A 190 5.51 -1.29 6.93
C SER A 190 4.72 -1.66 8.19
N LEU A 191 4.57 -0.72 9.13
CA LEU A 191 3.71 -0.87 10.31
C LEU A 191 2.24 -1.00 9.90
N LEU A 192 1.73 -0.07 9.09
CA LEU A 192 0.33 -0.05 8.67
C LEU A 192 -0.08 -1.27 7.83
N LYS A 193 0.85 -1.87 7.06
CA LYS A 193 0.61 -3.14 6.36
C LYS A 193 0.29 -4.30 7.30
N ARG A 194 0.62 -4.18 8.59
CA ARG A 194 0.36 -5.20 9.63
C ARG A 194 -0.90 -4.93 10.42
N PHE A 195 -1.65 -3.86 10.11
CA PHE A 195 -2.93 -3.50 10.75
C PHE A 195 -4.08 -4.38 10.21
N ASN A 196 -3.92 -5.70 10.34
CA ASN A 196 -4.86 -6.71 9.84
C ASN A 196 -5.91 -7.08 10.90
N LYS A 197 -5.56 -7.00 12.19
CA LYS A 197 -6.46 -7.30 13.33
C LYS A 197 -6.40 -6.18 14.35
N LEU A 198 -7.52 -5.83 14.97
CA LEU A 198 -7.63 -4.76 15.98
C LEU A 198 -6.57 -4.88 17.09
N ASN A 199 -6.42 -6.06 17.70
CA ASN A 199 -5.44 -6.29 18.77
C ASN A 199 -4.00 -5.99 18.32
N VAL A 200 -3.69 -6.29 17.06
CA VAL A 200 -2.35 -6.06 16.48
C VAL A 200 -2.14 -4.58 16.17
N CYS A 201 -3.19 -3.86 15.75
CA CYS A 201 -3.14 -2.42 15.51
C CYS A 201 -2.71 -1.65 16.76
N TYR A 202 -3.28 -1.96 17.94
CA TYR A 202 -2.94 -1.28 19.20
C TYR A 202 -1.47 -1.47 19.60
N VAL A 203 -0.91 -2.67 19.39
CA VAL A 203 0.52 -2.92 19.67
C VAL A 203 1.41 -2.05 18.78
N TYR A 204 1.11 -1.98 17.48
CA TYR A 204 1.90 -1.16 16.56
C TYR A 204 1.61 0.34 16.64
N LEU A 205 0.50 0.75 17.25
CA LEU A 205 0.19 2.16 17.48
C LEU A 205 1.25 2.85 18.35
N HIS A 206 1.81 2.14 19.33
CA HIS A 206 2.93 2.66 20.13
C HIS A 206 4.16 2.97 19.26
N ALA A 207 4.47 2.11 18.29
CA ALA A 207 5.57 2.34 17.35
C ALA A 207 5.27 3.52 16.42
N VAL A 208 4.02 3.65 15.92
CA VAL A 208 3.59 4.82 15.13
C VAL A 208 3.77 6.11 15.92
N ARG A 209 3.28 6.18 17.16
CA ARG A 209 3.45 7.33 18.07
C ARG A 209 4.92 7.69 18.29
N SER A 210 5.74 6.68 18.55
CA SER A 210 7.18 6.86 18.77
C SER A 210 7.86 7.43 17.53
N LEU A 211 7.60 6.86 16.34
CA LEU A 211 8.14 7.35 15.07
C LEU A 211 7.66 8.76 14.75
N THR A 212 6.38 9.08 14.97
CA THR A 212 5.86 10.44 14.77
C THR A 212 6.56 11.45 15.69
N LYS A 213 6.76 11.10 16.97
CA LYS A 213 7.48 11.98 17.91
C LYS A 213 8.94 12.17 17.48
N GLN A 214 9.61 11.09 17.07
CA GLN A 214 11.00 11.14 16.63
C GLN A 214 11.16 11.94 15.34
N MET A 215 10.27 11.78 14.37
CA MET A 215 10.24 12.58 13.14
C MET A 215 10.14 14.08 13.45
N LYS A 216 9.23 14.46 14.37
CA LYS A 216 9.10 15.85 14.84
C LYS A 216 10.38 16.34 15.54
N SER A 217 10.98 15.55 16.42
CA SER A 217 12.22 15.95 17.13
C SER A 217 13.44 16.04 16.21
N SER A 218 13.46 15.26 15.13
CA SER A 218 14.51 15.30 14.11
C SER A 218 14.33 16.46 13.13
N GLY A 219 13.26 17.26 13.25
CA GLY A 219 12.97 18.37 12.34
C GLY A 219 12.51 17.94 10.95
N VAL A 220 12.10 16.67 10.78
CA VAL A 220 11.61 16.17 9.49
C VAL A 220 10.14 16.57 9.33
N ILE A 221 9.87 17.37 8.29
CA ILE A 221 8.53 17.85 7.97
C ILE A 221 7.75 16.73 7.27
N PRO A 222 6.62 16.25 7.84
CA PRO A 222 5.80 15.24 7.18
C PRO A 222 4.99 15.84 6.02
N ASP A 223 4.82 15.04 4.97
CA ASP A 223 3.93 15.35 3.86
C ASP A 223 2.50 14.82 4.11
N THR A 224 1.56 15.17 3.21
CA THR A 224 0.18 14.69 3.25
C THR A 224 0.10 13.16 3.31
N TYR A 225 1.02 12.43 2.68
CA TYR A 225 1.02 10.98 2.67
C TYR A 225 1.30 10.40 4.06
N VAL A 226 2.37 10.86 4.72
CA VAL A 226 2.73 10.47 6.09
C VAL A 226 1.68 10.90 7.10
N LEU A 227 1.13 12.10 6.98
CA LEU A 227 0.06 12.57 7.87
C LEU A 227 -1.19 11.70 7.75
N ASN A 228 -1.58 11.33 6.53
CA ASN A 228 -2.69 10.40 6.29
C ASN A 228 -2.45 9.01 6.86
N MET A 229 -1.20 8.53 6.84
CA MET A 229 -0.83 7.26 7.47
C MET A 229 -1.00 7.31 9.00
N ILE A 230 -0.58 8.41 9.62
CA ILE A 230 -0.73 8.62 11.06
C ILE A 230 -2.23 8.73 11.42
N ILE A 231 -3.01 9.50 10.68
CA ILE A 231 -4.47 9.61 10.85
C ILE A 231 -5.14 8.24 10.72
N LYS A 232 -4.78 7.46 9.69
CA LYS A 232 -5.28 6.10 9.49
C LYS A 232 -4.97 5.19 10.68
N ALA A 233 -3.77 5.31 11.25
CA ALA A 233 -3.36 4.50 12.40
C ALA A 233 -4.25 4.80 13.62
N TYR A 234 -4.42 6.08 13.96
CA TYR A 234 -5.27 6.51 15.07
C TYR A 234 -6.74 6.17 14.85
N ALA A 235 -7.28 6.43 13.65
CA ALA A 235 -8.65 6.12 13.29
C ALA A 235 -8.95 4.61 13.42
N LYS A 236 -8.06 3.74 12.91
CA LYS A 236 -8.21 2.27 13.05
C LYS A 236 -8.15 1.78 14.50
N CYS A 237 -7.48 2.51 15.39
CA CYS A 237 -7.40 2.19 16.81
C CYS A 237 -8.44 2.94 17.64
N LEU A 238 -9.42 3.57 17.00
CA LEU A 238 -10.51 4.29 17.66
C LEU A 238 -10.02 5.41 18.62
N GLU A 239 -8.83 5.94 18.36
CA GLU A 239 -8.25 7.12 19.01
C GLU A 239 -8.50 8.37 18.17
N VAL A 240 -9.78 8.65 17.94
CA VAL A 240 -10.24 9.66 16.99
C VAL A 240 -9.83 11.09 17.37
N ASP A 241 -9.65 11.39 18.65
CA ASP A 241 -9.19 12.72 19.08
C ASP A 241 -7.76 13.00 18.64
N GLU A 242 -6.89 11.99 18.67
CA GLU A 242 -5.53 12.08 18.13
C GLU A 242 -5.54 12.21 16.61
N ALA A 243 -6.41 11.48 15.92
CA ALA A 243 -6.61 11.62 14.48
C ALA A 243 -7.06 13.05 14.11
N LEU A 244 -8.00 13.62 14.86
CA LEU A 244 -8.48 15.00 14.70
C LEU A 244 -7.40 16.03 15.01
N ARG A 245 -6.54 15.78 16.01
CA ARG A 245 -5.39 16.63 16.30
C ARG A 245 -4.44 16.69 15.10
N VAL A 246 -4.07 15.53 14.55
CA VAL A 246 -3.19 15.47 13.36
C VAL A 246 -3.82 16.15 12.15
N PHE A 247 -5.13 15.97 11.94
CA PHE A 247 -5.87 16.70 10.90
C PHE A 247 -5.75 18.22 11.02
N ARG A 248 -5.92 18.76 12.23
CA ARG A 248 -5.78 20.21 12.50
C ARG A 248 -4.34 20.71 12.35
N GLU A 249 -3.35 19.84 12.56
CA GLU A 249 -1.94 20.15 12.36
C GLU A 249 -1.51 20.14 10.88
N MET A 250 -2.27 19.51 9.96
CA MET A 250 -1.82 19.37 8.55
C MET A 250 -1.48 20.70 7.87
N PRO A 251 -2.26 21.79 8.00
CA PRO A 251 -1.92 23.07 7.38
C PRO A 251 -0.64 23.69 7.95
N LEU A 252 -0.28 23.40 9.20
CA LEU A 252 0.98 23.86 9.81
C LEU A 252 2.21 23.26 9.13
N TYR A 253 2.05 22.13 8.46
CA TYR A 253 3.07 21.48 7.65
C TYR A 253 2.94 21.81 6.15
N GLY A 254 2.09 22.76 5.77
CA GLY A 254 1.79 23.07 4.37
C GLY A 254 1.11 21.92 3.62
N SER A 255 0.47 21.00 4.34
CA SER A 255 -0.19 19.83 3.78
C SER A 255 -1.71 20.00 3.79
N GLU A 256 -2.35 19.76 2.65
CA GLU A 256 -3.80 19.86 2.51
C GLU A 256 -4.49 18.51 2.72
N PRO A 257 -5.60 18.46 3.50
CA PRO A 257 -6.45 17.28 3.59
C PRO A 257 -7.02 16.84 2.24
N ASN A 258 -7.01 15.54 1.98
CA ASN A 258 -7.55 14.95 0.75
C ASN A 258 -8.61 13.89 1.04
N ALA A 259 -9.09 13.21 -0.01
CA ALA A 259 -10.15 12.22 0.11
C ALA A 259 -9.82 11.07 1.10
N TYR A 260 -8.54 10.71 1.23
CA TYR A 260 -8.10 9.72 2.23
C TYR A 260 -8.20 10.28 3.64
N THR A 261 -7.79 11.53 3.85
CA THR A 261 -7.87 12.21 5.15
C THR A 261 -9.30 12.20 5.70
N TYR A 262 -10.24 12.71 4.90
CA TYR A 262 -11.65 12.74 5.26
C TYR A 262 -12.22 11.33 5.44
N GLY A 263 -11.92 10.41 4.51
CA GLY A 263 -12.41 9.03 4.60
C GLY A 263 -11.95 8.29 5.86
N TYR A 264 -10.70 8.50 6.31
CA TYR A 264 -10.21 7.90 7.54
C TYR A 264 -10.88 8.49 8.78
N LEU A 265 -11.09 9.81 8.82
CA LEU A 265 -11.76 10.49 9.94
C LEU A 265 -13.24 10.09 10.02
N THR A 266 -13.98 10.16 8.92
CA THR A 266 -15.39 9.75 8.86
C THR A 266 -15.54 8.31 9.35
N LYS A 267 -14.75 7.39 8.81
CA LYS A 267 -14.78 5.98 9.21
C LYS A 267 -14.47 5.79 10.70
N GLY A 268 -13.36 6.35 11.18
CA GLY A 268 -12.94 6.19 12.57
C GLY A 268 -13.94 6.81 13.56
N LEU A 269 -14.52 7.97 13.24
CA LEU A 269 -15.55 8.62 14.05
C LEU A 269 -16.83 7.79 14.14
N CYS A 270 -17.31 7.27 13.00
CA CYS A 270 -18.48 6.39 12.96
C CYS A 270 -18.23 5.08 13.74
N GLU A 271 -17.09 4.42 13.55
CA GLU A 271 -16.72 3.20 14.30
C GLU A 271 -16.56 3.45 15.81
N LYS A 272 -16.19 4.67 16.22
CA LYS A 272 -16.14 5.09 17.62
C LYS A 272 -17.52 5.39 18.22
N GLY A 273 -18.55 5.55 17.39
CA GLY A 273 -19.89 6.00 17.80
C GLY A 273 -20.06 7.53 17.83
N ARG A 274 -19.14 8.31 17.27
CA ARG A 274 -19.28 9.77 17.09
C ARG A 274 -19.88 10.07 15.71
N VAL A 275 -21.04 9.49 15.43
CA VAL A 275 -21.63 9.43 14.09
C VAL A 275 -21.95 10.82 13.55
N GLU A 276 -22.46 11.74 14.37
CA GLU A 276 -22.73 13.13 13.95
C GLU A 276 -21.47 13.83 13.40
N GLN A 277 -20.34 13.68 14.08
CA GLN A 277 -19.08 14.26 13.60
C GLN A 277 -18.59 13.56 12.34
N GLY A 278 -18.72 12.23 12.28
CA GLY A 278 -18.39 11.46 11.07
C GLY A 278 -19.21 11.92 9.86
N LEU A 279 -20.51 12.15 10.05
CA LEU A 279 -21.39 12.71 9.03
C LEU A 279 -20.99 14.13 8.63
N GLY A 280 -20.57 14.97 9.59
CA GLY A 280 -20.01 16.29 9.32
C GLY A 280 -18.80 16.24 8.38
N PHE A 281 -17.82 15.37 8.67
CA PHE A 281 -16.65 15.17 7.80
C PHE A 281 -17.04 14.62 6.42
N TYR A 282 -18.04 13.73 6.34
CA TYR A 282 -18.59 13.28 5.05
C TYR A 282 -19.21 14.44 4.26
N LYS A 283 -20.07 15.26 4.89
CA LYS A 283 -20.71 16.41 4.24
C LYS A 283 -19.67 17.41 3.74
N GLU A 284 -18.64 17.70 4.55
CA GLU A 284 -17.52 18.56 4.15
C GLU A 284 -16.75 17.95 2.96
N MET A 285 -16.42 16.67 3.02
CA MET A 285 -15.75 15.94 1.93
C MET A 285 -16.54 16.04 0.61
N ARG A 286 -17.86 15.82 0.65
CA ARG A 286 -18.73 15.95 -0.54
C ARG A 286 -18.82 17.38 -1.03
N SER A 287 -18.86 18.38 -0.14
CA SER A 287 -18.87 19.80 -0.53
C SER A 287 -17.61 20.23 -1.27
N LYS A 288 -16.47 19.57 -0.99
CA LYS A 288 -15.20 19.76 -1.70
C LYS A 288 -15.08 18.92 -2.98
N GLY A 289 -16.16 18.28 -3.44
CA GLY A 289 -16.18 17.46 -4.65
C GLY A 289 -15.46 16.11 -4.52
N MET A 290 -15.08 15.70 -3.30
CA MET A 290 -14.37 14.44 -3.09
C MET A 290 -15.34 13.26 -2.96
N VAL A 291 -14.94 12.09 -3.45
CA VAL A 291 -15.75 10.85 -3.39
C VAL A 291 -15.23 9.92 -2.28
N PRO A 292 -16.04 9.61 -1.24
CA PRO A 292 -15.68 8.65 -0.22
C PRO A 292 -15.34 7.27 -0.80
N SER A 293 -14.43 6.54 -0.15
CA SER A 293 -14.19 5.14 -0.48
C SER A 293 -15.43 4.29 -0.16
N GLY A 294 -15.64 3.17 -0.85
CA GLY A 294 -16.75 2.26 -0.57
C GLY A 294 -16.82 1.83 0.91
N SER A 295 -15.67 1.55 1.52
CA SER A 295 -15.62 1.20 2.95
C SER A 295 -16.02 2.34 3.90
N CYS A 296 -15.86 3.60 3.48
CA CYS A 296 -16.28 4.76 4.25
C CYS A 296 -17.81 4.95 4.14
N TYR A 297 -18.37 4.78 2.94
CA TYR A 297 -19.82 4.79 2.73
C TYR A 297 -20.51 3.74 3.58
N MET A 298 -20.08 2.48 3.47
CA MET A 298 -20.68 1.35 4.19
C MET A 298 -20.71 1.58 5.71
N VAL A 299 -19.59 2.01 6.29
CA VAL A 299 -19.52 2.31 7.73
C VAL A 299 -20.47 3.45 8.12
N LEU A 300 -20.48 4.56 7.37
CA LEU A 300 -21.36 5.68 7.66
C LEU A 300 -22.85 5.28 7.56
N ILE A 301 -23.23 4.56 6.52
CA ILE A 301 -24.60 4.08 6.30
C ILE A 301 -25.05 3.20 7.47
N CYS A 302 -24.26 2.19 7.83
CA CYS A 302 -24.58 1.28 8.94
C CYS A 302 -24.67 2.04 10.27
N SER A 303 -23.73 2.96 10.54
CA SER A 303 -23.76 3.77 11.77
C SER A 303 -25.00 4.66 11.86
N LEU A 304 -25.39 5.33 10.76
CA LEU A 304 -26.61 6.15 10.72
C LEU A 304 -27.87 5.29 10.92
N ALA A 305 -27.93 4.12 10.27
CA ALA A 305 -29.06 3.21 10.41
C ALA A 305 -29.22 2.72 11.85
N MET A 306 -28.12 2.33 12.50
CA MET A 306 -28.11 1.89 13.90
C MET A 306 -28.48 3.01 14.88
N GLU A 307 -28.21 4.29 14.56
CA GLU A 307 -28.69 5.45 15.31
C GLU A 307 -30.14 5.87 14.95
N ARG A 308 -30.86 5.07 14.15
CA ARG A 308 -32.21 5.35 13.64
C ARG A 308 -32.33 6.63 12.81
N ARG A 309 -31.22 7.07 12.21
CA ARG A 309 -31.17 8.22 11.29
C ARG A 309 -31.36 7.74 9.84
N LEU A 310 -32.45 7.04 9.61
CA LEU A 310 -32.64 6.24 8.39
C LEU A 310 -32.73 7.08 7.12
N ASP A 311 -33.35 8.26 7.19
CA ASP A 311 -33.45 9.14 6.02
C ASP A 311 -32.04 9.59 5.54
N GLU A 312 -31.15 9.94 6.47
CA GLU A 312 -29.76 10.27 6.14
C GLU A 312 -28.97 9.05 5.66
N ALA A 313 -29.20 7.86 6.25
CA ALA A 313 -28.59 6.62 5.77
C ALA A 313 -28.98 6.33 4.31
N VAL A 314 -30.25 6.50 3.96
CA VAL A 314 -30.76 6.29 2.60
C VAL A 314 -30.20 7.32 1.62
N GLU A 315 -30.08 8.60 2.03
CA GLU A 315 -29.39 9.62 1.22
C GLU A 315 -27.96 9.21 0.88
N VAL A 316 -27.22 8.69 1.87
CA VAL A 316 -25.84 8.24 1.69
C VAL A 316 -25.76 7.00 0.79
N VAL A 317 -26.72 6.07 0.86
CA VAL A 317 -26.80 4.92 -0.08
C VAL A 317 -26.99 5.41 -1.52
N PHE A 318 -27.91 6.35 -1.74
CA PHE A 318 -28.13 6.88 -3.09
C PHE A 318 -26.94 7.68 -3.60
N ASP A 319 -26.22 8.39 -2.73
CA ASP A 319 -24.95 9.02 -3.11
C ASP A 319 -23.91 7.96 -3.51
N MET A 320 -23.76 6.88 -2.75
CA MET A 320 -22.86 5.77 -3.09
C MET A 320 -23.18 5.19 -4.49
N LEU A 321 -24.46 4.89 -4.75
CA LEU A 321 -24.94 4.38 -6.04
C LEU A 321 -24.76 5.39 -7.19
N ALA A 322 -24.87 6.69 -6.91
CA ALA A 322 -24.64 7.74 -7.91
C ALA A 322 -23.16 7.87 -8.31
N ASN A 323 -22.24 7.42 -7.45
CA ASN A 323 -20.80 7.36 -7.74
C ASN A 323 -20.37 5.97 -8.24
N SER A 324 -21.31 5.17 -8.77
CA SER A 324 -21.05 3.82 -9.31
C SER A 324 -20.41 2.84 -8.31
N LEU A 325 -20.67 3.04 -7.02
CA LEU A 325 -20.28 2.13 -5.95
C LEU A 325 -21.52 1.37 -5.47
N SER A 326 -21.39 0.06 -5.30
CA SER A 326 -22.48 -0.81 -4.81
C SER A 326 -22.27 -1.10 -3.31
N PRO A 327 -23.27 -0.83 -2.45
CA PRO A 327 -23.32 -1.33 -1.08
C PRO A 327 -23.18 -2.85 -1.03
N ASP A 328 -22.55 -3.37 0.03
CA ASP A 328 -22.51 -4.81 0.24
C ASP A 328 -23.84 -5.32 0.83
N MET A 329 -24.01 -6.64 0.83
CA MET A 329 -25.26 -7.27 1.31
C MET A 329 -25.57 -6.86 2.76
N LEU A 330 -24.54 -6.80 3.61
CA LEU A 330 -24.67 -6.40 5.00
C LEU A 330 -25.20 -4.96 5.12
N THR A 331 -24.67 -4.03 4.32
CA THR A 331 -25.09 -2.62 4.34
C THR A 331 -26.55 -2.48 3.92
N TYR A 332 -26.96 -3.19 2.86
CA TYR A 332 -28.36 -3.21 2.43
C TYR A 332 -29.28 -3.78 3.51
N ASN A 333 -28.95 -4.96 4.04
CA ASN A 333 -29.74 -5.61 5.08
C ASN A 333 -29.87 -4.72 6.33
N THR A 334 -28.78 -4.08 6.76
CA THR A 334 -28.80 -3.20 7.94
C THR A 334 -29.84 -2.10 7.81
N VAL A 335 -29.88 -1.38 6.68
CA VAL A 335 -30.85 -0.30 6.47
C VAL A 335 -32.29 -0.84 6.40
N LEU A 336 -32.51 -1.95 5.69
CA LEU A 336 -33.84 -2.55 5.55
C LEU A 336 -34.37 -3.11 6.86
N ALA A 337 -33.52 -3.78 7.64
CA ALA A 337 -33.87 -4.31 8.95
C ALA A 337 -34.25 -3.21 9.93
N GLU A 338 -33.50 -2.11 9.96
CA GLU A 338 -33.84 -0.98 10.83
C GLU A 338 -35.14 -0.27 10.40
N LEU A 339 -35.40 -0.15 9.08
CA LEU A 339 -36.69 0.34 8.57
C LEU A 339 -37.85 -0.56 9.00
N CYS A 340 -37.70 -1.89 8.91
CA CYS A 340 -38.72 -2.83 9.38
C CYS A 340 -38.97 -2.71 10.88
N ARG A 341 -37.91 -2.59 11.71
CA ARG A 341 -38.06 -2.41 13.17
C ARG A 341 -38.73 -1.10 13.55
N GLU A 342 -38.63 -0.06 12.73
CA GLU A 342 -39.37 1.20 12.92
C GLU A 342 -40.83 1.12 12.43
N GLY A 343 -41.30 -0.05 11.97
CA GLY A 343 -42.65 -0.23 11.41
C GLY A 343 -42.81 0.30 9.98
N ARG A 344 -41.70 0.62 9.30
CA ARG A 344 -41.67 1.17 7.93
C ARG A 344 -41.40 0.10 6.88
N GLY A 345 -41.90 -1.12 7.09
CA GLY A 345 -41.63 -2.29 6.22
C GLY A 345 -42.06 -2.07 4.76
N ASN A 346 -43.15 -1.36 4.51
CA ASN A 346 -43.56 -1.01 3.14
C ASN A 346 -42.54 -0.08 2.46
N GLU A 347 -41.91 0.84 3.20
CA GLU A 347 -40.85 1.69 2.65
C GLU A 347 -39.57 0.92 2.38
N ALA A 348 -39.27 -0.09 3.21
CA ALA A 348 -38.15 -1.00 2.97
C ALA A 348 -38.32 -1.77 1.65
N LEU A 349 -39.53 -2.25 1.36
CA LEU A 349 -39.85 -2.92 0.08
C LEU A 349 -39.71 -1.97 -1.12
N GLU A 350 -40.29 -0.77 -1.03
CA GLU A 350 -40.17 0.26 -2.08
C GLU A 350 -38.70 0.61 -2.34
N LEU A 351 -37.90 0.71 -1.28
CA LEU A 351 -36.48 1.05 -1.36
C LEU A 351 -35.64 -0.06 -1.98
N LEU A 352 -35.90 -1.32 -1.64
CA LEU A 352 -35.22 -2.48 -2.23
C LEU A 352 -35.45 -2.55 -3.75
N GLU A 353 -36.66 -2.26 -4.22
CA GLU A 353 -36.96 -2.14 -5.65
C GLU A 353 -36.17 -1.03 -6.33
N GLU A 354 -36.09 0.15 -5.70
CA GLU A 354 -35.30 1.27 -6.22
C GLU A 354 -33.80 0.97 -6.26
N TRP A 355 -33.28 0.24 -5.27
CA TRP A 355 -31.89 -0.22 -5.29
C TRP A 355 -31.64 -1.24 -6.40
N LYS A 356 -32.52 -2.23 -6.60
CA LYS A 356 -32.41 -3.18 -7.71
C LYS A 356 -32.35 -2.49 -9.07
N LYS A 357 -33.16 -1.45 -9.27
CA LYS A 357 -33.14 -0.67 -10.53
C LYS A 357 -31.84 0.12 -10.73
N ARG A 358 -31.22 0.59 -9.64
CA ARG A 358 -30.08 1.52 -9.69
C ARG A 358 -28.74 0.85 -9.55
N ASP A 359 -28.70 -0.35 -8.97
CA ASP A 359 -27.52 -1.16 -8.73
C ASP A 359 -27.52 -2.42 -9.62
N PRO A 360 -26.91 -2.37 -10.81
CA PRO A 360 -26.81 -3.54 -11.68
C PRO A 360 -25.95 -4.66 -11.10
N VAL A 361 -25.17 -4.40 -10.03
CA VAL A 361 -24.35 -5.40 -9.33
C VAL A 361 -25.19 -6.18 -8.32
N MET A 362 -26.35 -5.66 -7.90
CA MET A 362 -27.30 -6.38 -7.03
C MET A 362 -27.92 -7.56 -7.79
N GLY A 363 -27.24 -8.71 -7.76
CA GLY A 363 -27.70 -9.92 -8.44
C GLY A 363 -29.02 -10.46 -7.88
N GLU A 364 -29.74 -11.23 -8.69
CA GLU A 364 -31.06 -11.80 -8.37
C GLU A 364 -31.10 -12.65 -7.10
N ARG A 365 -29.97 -13.26 -6.72
CA ARG A 365 -29.86 -14.01 -5.46
C ARG A 365 -29.91 -13.07 -4.25
N ASN A 366 -29.11 -11.99 -4.28
CA ASN A 366 -29.04 -11.03 -3.17
C ASN A 366 -30.37 -10.30 -3.00
N TYR A 367 -30.98 -9.87 -4.11
CA TYR A 367 -32.31 -9.25 -4.08
C TYR A 367 -33.36 -10.18 -3.45
N ARG A 368 -33.42 -11.46 -3.85
CA ARG A 368 -34.35 -12.44 -3.25
C ARG A 368 -34.13 -12.61 -1.76
N THR A 369 -32.87 -12.76 -1.32
CA THR A 369 -32.54 -12.89 0.11
C THR A 369 -33.00 -11.67 0.90
N LEU A 370 -32.72 -10.44 0.42
CA LEU A 370 -33.17 -9.21 1.09
C LEU A 370 -34.70 -9.09 1.11
N MET A 371 -35.37 -9.51 0.02
CA MET A 371 -36.83 -9.50 -0.08
C MET A 371 -37.46 -10.43 0.97
N ASP A 372 -36.95 -11.66 1.09
CA ASP A 372 -37.41 -12.64 2.07
C ASP A 372 -37.19 -12.15 3.51
N GLU A 373 -36.04 -11.52 3.79
CA GLU A 373 -35.73 -10.91 5.09
C GLU A 373 -36.71 -9.79 5.46
N VAL A 374 -37.00 -8.88 4.52
CA VAL A 374 -37.97 -7.79 4.73
C VAL A 374 -39.37 -8.34 4.99
N TYR A 375 -39.82 -9.34 4.23
CA TYR A 375 -41.12 -9.97 4.43
C TYR A 375 -41.23 -10.68 5.79
N PHE A 376 -40.16 -11.37 6.21
CA PHE A 376 -40.12 -12.04 7.50
C PHE A 376 -40.24 -11.04 8.65
N MET A 377 -39.47 -9.94 8.61
CA MET A 377 -39.49 -8.91 9.66
C MET A 377 -40.77 -8.08 9.70
N ASN A 378 -41.55 -8.01 8.61
CA ASN A 378 -42.82 -7.28 8.58
C ASN A 378 -44.02 -8.12 9.07
N LYS A 379 -43.84 -9.43 9.29
CA LYS A 379 -44.88 -10.36 9.76
C LYS A 379 -44.80 -10.70 11.25
N GLY A 380 -43.66 -10.47 11.89
CA GLY A 380 -43.46 -10.62 13.34
C GLY A 380 -43.68 -9.31 14.06
#